data_AF-A0A420EVT0-F1
#
_entry.id   AF-A0A420EVT0-F1
#
_cell.length_a   1.000
_cell.length_b   1.000
_cell.length_c   1.000
_cell.angle_alpha   90.00
_cell.angle_beta   90.00
_cell.angle_gamma   90.00
#
_symmetry.space_group_name_H-M   'P 1'
#
loop_
_entity.id
_entity.type
_entity.pdbx_description
1 polymer ?
#
loop_
_entity_poly.entity_id
_entity_poly.type
_entity_poly.pdbx_seq_one_letter_code
_entity_poly.pdbx_strand_id
1 'polypeptide(L)'
;MGPRPGLALRRRGRPRRGRGAARGRRTRRSRLPCPRWPSRPRRRLGRGRPRLRAGLARRRPGRAGGAARGRPGRRRDGRPRRAGPGRSARRVRGGTGAGPGRAARPAHHRRVGRPAGSGRTGRRRPTGHTGPKRRGHGRRWRRRERTAGRPPGYVHGRHAHRRSAPVTARHPAGRRLRVAVDVAGADLGPAPVVAGALAAAATVDVTLVGPRALVRPLLPAGAPPPGVRLVDAPDVVGMADEPVAATYAKRRSSLLVAAGEVAAGRADAMVTPGNTGAAVLAAAVRLGRVPGVTNPALATVLPVPGAGPTVLLDIGATATAVPEWLVEFAVLGAEYARCRLGLERPRIGLLSNGHESVKGGPVRRDAHLLLAAMPGYVGQIEAYDVLGGRVDVAVTDGFTGDVALKMYERTLDATVGLALDAVRAFSPIGALARERQRRVTRAVRSGLAAEAGGALLGVRGVCVICHGTAQAADVEASVGIAAECVRSGLVGRVEAAFAASSRRRRVVRPARVDH
;
A
#
# COMPACT_ATOMS: atom_id res chain seq x y z
N MET A 1 -9.41 44.34 49.74
CA MET A 1 -10.38 45.46 49.77
C MET A 1 -10.67 45.91 48.33
N GLY A 2 -11.71 46.70 48.07
CA GLY A 2 -12.11 47.15 46.71
C GLY A 2 -11.42 48.46 46.27
N PRO A 3 -11.91 49.20 45.22
CA PRO A 3 -13.23 49.06 44.58
C PRO A 3 -13.32 49.14 43.02
N ARG A 4 -14.56 48.87 42.56
CA ARG A 4 -15.38 49.25 41.35
C ARG A 4 -14.99 50.48 40.47
N PRO A 5 -15.69 50.81 39.33
CA PRO A 5 -16.96 50.29 38.74
C PRO A 5 -16.98 50.05 37.19
N GLY A 6 -18.19 49.77 36.63
CA GLY A 6 -18.56 49.86 35.20
C GLY A 6 -20.09 50.03 34.98
N LEU A 7 -20.55 50.28 33.73
CA LEU A 7 -21.97 50.45 33.30
C LEU A 7 -22.35 49.34 32.26
N ALA A 8 -23.58 48.81 32.02
CA ALA A 8 -25.01 49.23 32.10
C ALA A 8 -25.50 50.03 30.85
N LEU A 9 -26.66 49.79 30.18
CA LEU A 9 -27.85 48.89 30.26
C LEU A 9 -28.03 48.09 28.91
N ARG A 10 -29.08 47.36 28.45
CA ARG A 10 -30.54 47.06 28.69
C ARG A 10 -31.54 48.19 28.22
N ARG A 11 -32.78 47.98 27.70
CA ARG A 11 -33.72 46.81 27.59
C ARG A 11 -34.93 47.10 26.61
N ARG A 12 -35.63 46.06 26.07
CA ARG A 12 -37.04 46.03 25.49
C ARG A 12 -37.33 46.82 24.17
N GLY A 13 -38.40 46.58 23.37
CA GLY A 13 -39.24 45.36 23.18
C GLY A 13 -40.70 45.51 22.64
N ARG A 14 -40.99 45.02 21.40
CA ARG A 14 -42.32 44.69 20.74
C ARG A 14 -43.36 45.80 20.42
N PRO A 15 -44.16 45.62 19.33
CA PRO A 15 -45.59 45.25 19.46
C PRO A 15 -46.08 44.09 18.51
N ARG A 16 -47.37 44.04 18.11
CA ARG A 16 -48.10 42.85 17.54
C ARG A 16 -49.33 43.23 16.67
N ARG A 17 -49.86 42.27 15.88
CA ARG A 17 -51.10 42.28 15.01
C ARG A 17 -50.93 42.97 13.64
N GLY A 18 -51.72 42.71 12.58
CA GLY A 18 -52.96 41.89 12.45
C GLY A 18 -53.11 41.08 11.13
N ARG A 19 -54.35 40.79 10.69
CA ARG A 19 -54.71 39.85 9.60
C ARG A 19 -54.97 40.56 8.25
N GLY A 20 -54.81 39.83 7.13
CA GLY A 20 -55.24 40.22 5.77
C GLY A 20 -55.13 39.04 4.80
N ALA A 21 -55.90 39.00 3.69
CA ALA A 21 -56.10 37.78 2.89
C ALA A 21 -55.96 37.96 1.36
N ALA A 22 -55.58 36.85 0.71
CA ALA A 22 -55.83 36.43 -0.68
C ALA A 22 -55.87 37.48 -1.83
N ARG A 23 -54.91 37.35 -2.77
CA ARG A 23 -55.15 36.83 -4.14
C ARG A 23 -53.80 36.68 -4.88
N GLY A 24 -53.70 35.71 -5.78
CA GLY A 24 -52.44 35.37 -6.46
C GLY A 24 -52.35 35.90 -7.90
N ARG A 25 -51.13 36.01 -8.43
CA ARG A 25 -50.84 36.02 -9.88
C ARG A 25 -49.66 35.12 -10.19
N ARG A 26 -49.76 34.38 -11.30
CA ARG A 26 -48.69 33.51 -11.83
C ARG A 26 -47.58 34.37 -12.43
N THR A 27 -46.31 34.04 -12.16
CA THR A 27 -45.18 34.43 -13.02
C THR A 27 -44.44 33.18 -13.48
N ARG A 28 -44.16 33.10 -14.79
CA ARG A 28 -43.42 31.98 -15.38
C ARG A 28 -41.93 32.12 -15.04
N ARG A 29 -41.27 31.03 -14.65
CA ARG A 29 -39.83 30.85 -14.91
C ARG A 29 -39.64 29.71 -15.90
N SER A 30 -38.85 29.97 -16.93
CA SER A 30 -38.64 29.10 -18.09
C SER A 30 -37.81 27.87 -17.72
N ARG A 31 -38.22 26.70 -18.23
CA ARG A 31 -37.35 25.52 -18.31
C ARG A 31 -36.45 25.70 -19.53
N LEU A 32 -35.14 25.65 -19.36
CA LEU A 32 -34.20 25.47 -20.47
C LEU A 32 -34.05 23.96 -20.77
N PRO A 33 -33.95 23.53 -22.04
CA PRO A 33 -34.02 22.12 -22.42
C PRO A 33 -32.67 21.41 -22.30
N CYS A 34 -32.70 20.10 -22.01
CA CYS A 34 -31.53 19.22 -22.09
C CYS A 34 -31.09 19.00 -23.56
N PRO A 35 -29.78 18.88 -23.84
CA PRO A 35 -29.30 18.52 -25.17
C PRO A 35 -29.74 17.10 -25.58
N ARG A 36 -30.39 16.97 -26.73
CA ARG A 36 -30.68 15.65 -27.34
C ARG A 36 -29.42 15.12 -28.03
N TRP A 37 -29.05 13.87 -27.76
CA TRP A 37 -28.04 13.14 -28.56
C TRP A 37 -28.62 12.79 -29.94
N PRO A 38 -27.85 12.94 -31.04
CA PRO A 38 -28.29 12.56 -32.37
C PRO A 38 -28.29 11.03 -32.56
N SER A 39 -29.39 10.49 -33.07
CA SER A 39 -29.57 9.06 -33.36
C SER A 39 -28.77 8.62 -34.59
N ARG A 40 -28.03 7.51 -34.49
CA ARG A 40 -27.28 6.90 -35.60
C ARG A 40 -28.22 6.39 -36.70
N PRO A 41 -27.99 6.70 -38.00
CA PRO A 41 -28.70 6.05 -39.10
C PRO A 41 -28.18 4.62 -39.36
N ARG A 42 -29.07 3.70 -39.75
CA ARG A 42 -28.73 2.36 -40.26
C ARG A 42 -28.96 2.28 -41.77
N ARG A 43 -27.90 2.02 -42.54
CA ARG A 43 -27.87 1.47 -43.92
C ARG A 43 -26.40 1.07 -44.17
N ARG A 44 -26.02 0.07 -44.96
CA ARG A 44 -26.57 -1.20 -45.49
C ARG A 44 -25.34 -1.84 -46.21
N LEU A 45 -25.38 -3.12 -46.56
CA LEU A 45 -24.18 -3.83 -47.07
C LEU A 45 -23.76 -3.39 -48.48
N GLY A 46 -22.45 -3.29 -48.71
CA GLY A 46 -21.81 -3.21 -50.03
C GLY A 46 -20.60 -4.15 -50.09
N ARG A 47 -20.35 -4.81 -51.23
CA ARG A 47 -19.31 -5.85 -51.38
C ARG A 47 -18.02 -5.27 -51.96
N GLY A 48 -16.86 -5.72 -51.45
CA GLY A 48 -15.55 -5.45 -52.07
C GLY A 48 -14.41 -6.27 -51.44
N ARG A 49 -13.63 -6.98 -52.28
CA ARG A 49 -12.36 -7.65 -51.92
C ARG A 49 -11.28 -7.19 -52.92
N PRO A 50 -10.04 -6.99 -52.47
CA PRO A 50 -8.91 -7.78 -52.99
C PRO A 50 -8.14 -8.44 -51.83
N ARG A 51 -7.90 -9.76 -51.84
CA ARG A 51 -6.82 -10.49 -52.56
C ARG A 51 -5.40 -10.17 -52.03
N LEU A 52 -4.89 -11.11 -51.22
CA LEU A 52 -3.47 -11.25 -50.86
C LEU A 52 -2.62 -11.70 -52.06
N ARG A 53 -1.35 -11.28 -52.10
CA ARG A 53 -0.23 -12.06 -52.66
C ARG A 53 1.01 -11.87 -51.78
N ALA A 54 1.86 -12.89 -51.73
CA ALA A 54 3.07 -12.92 -50.92
C ALA A 54 4.32 -12.61 -51.75
N GLY A 55 5.41 -12.20 -51.09
CA GLY A 55 6.72 -11.99 -51.70
C GLY A 55 7.85 -12.16 -50.67
N LEU A 56 8.60 -13.25 -50.77
CA LEU A 56 9.79 -13.52 -49.96
C LEU A 56 11.04 -13.02 -50.68
N ALA A 57 11.87 -12.22 -50.00
CA ALA A 57 13.27 -12.03 -50.38
C ALA A 57 14.14 -11.68 -49.15
N ARG A 58 15.26 -12.39 -48.99
CA ARG A 58 16.37 -12.01 -48.11
C ARG A 58 17.51 -11.47 -48.98
N ARG A 59 18.27 -10.46 -48.51
CA ARG A 59 19.68 -10.27 -48.91
C ARG A 59 20.48 -9.58 -47.79
N ARG A 60 21.79 -9.82 -47.79
CA ARG A 60 22.78 -9.31 -46.80
C ARG A 60 23.48 -8.04 -47.32
N PRO A 61 24.07 -7.21 -46.43
CA PRO A 61 24.77 -5.98 -46.84
C PRO A 61 26.14 -6.27 -47.47
N GLY A 62 26.56 -5.37 -48.38
CA GLY A 62 27.93 -5.27 -48.90
C GLY A 62 28.70 -4.09 -48.29
N ARG A 63 30.03 -4.05 -48.47
CA ARG A 63 30.94 -3.01 -47.99
C ARG A 63 31.66 -2.31 -49.16
N ALA A 64 32.22 -1.13 -48.84
CA ALA A 64 33.49 -0.55 -49.34
C ALA A 64 33.42 0.64 -50.31
N GLY A 65 34.46 1.50 -50.22
CA GLY A 65 34.67 2.73 -51.00
C GLY A 65 34.31 4.03 -50.24
N GLY A 66 35.18 5.02 -50.05
CA GLY A 66 36.66 5.01 -50.13
C GLY A 66 37.35 6.36 -50.41
N ALA A 67 38.00 6.96 -49.38
CA ALA A 67 38.96 8.09 -49.44
C ALA A 67 38.41 9.43 -50.00
N ALA A 68 38.97 10.64 -49.77
CA ALA A 68 40.31 11.17 -49.43
C ALA A 68 40.14 12.50 -48.63
N ARG A 69 41.10 13.31 -48.15
CA ARG A 69 42.56 13.39 -47.79
C ARG A 69 42.67 14.70 -46.92
N GLY A 70 43.71 15.05 -46.14
CA GLY A 70 44.98 14.43 -45.75
C GLY A 70 45.71 15.30 -44.68
N ARG A 71 46.93 14.92 -44.27
CA ARG A 71 47.86 15.70 -43.40
C ARG A 71 49.19 15.96 -44.15
N PRO A 72 50.02 16.94 -43.71
CA PRO A 72 51.26 16.62 -42.95
C PRO A 72 51.55 17.64 -41.81
N GLY A 73 52.56 17.54 -40.94
CA GLY A 73 53.66 16.56 -40.74
C GLY A 73 54.11 16.52 -39.24
N ARG A 74 54.86 15.52 -38.75
CA ARG A 74 56.35 15.36 -38.74
C ARG A 74 57.07 16.30 -37.73
N ARG A 75 58.05 15.89 -36.88
CA ARG A 75 58.93 14.68 -36.83
C ARG A 75 59.63 14.53 -35.44
N ARG A 76 59.93 13.27 -35.01
CA ARG A 76 61.15 12.77 -34.28
C ARG A 76 61.55 13.36 -32.91
N ASP A 77 62.42 12.77 -32.08
CA ASP A 77 62.87 11.38 -31.76
C ASP A 77 63.61 11.43 -30.39
N GLY A 78 63.72 10.34 -29.62
CA GLY A 78 64.66 10.31 -28.45
C GLY A 78 64.39 9.33 -27.29
N ARG A 79 65.31 8.38 -27.10
CA ARG A 79 65.63 7.55 -25.90
C ARG A 79 67.17 7.23 -26.02
N PRO A 80 67.87 6.38 -25.21
CA PRO A 80 67.51 5.55 -24.03
C PRO A 80 68.61 5.55 -22.90
N ARG A 81 68.58 4.51 -22.03
CA ARG A 81 69.67 3.91 -21.19
C ARG A 81 69.74 4.36 -19.71
N ARG A 82 70.25 3.55 -18.75
CA ARG A 82 70.18 2.07 -18.48
C ARG A 82 71.00 1.76 -17.20
N ALA A 83 70.50 0.97 -16.25
CA ALA A 83 71.34 0.20 -15.30
C ALA A 83 70.55 -0.90 -14.55
N GLY A 84 71.27 -1.98 -14.22
CA GLY A 84 71.00 -3.00 -13.18
C GLY A 84 72.37 -3.38 -12.58
N PRO A 85 72.67 -4.63 -12.12
CA PRO A 85 71.84 -5.85 -12.08
C PRO A 85 72.02 -6.73 -10.81
N GLY A 86 71.39 -7.92 -10.78
CA GLY A 86 71.68 -9.05 -9.85
C GLY A 86 70.53 -10.07 -9.87
N ARG A 87 70.62 -11.28 -10.45
CA ARG A 87 71.38 -12.51 -10.08
C ARG A 87 70.92 -13.15 -8.76
N SER A 88 70.68 -14.47 -8.64
CA SER A 88 70.56 -15.54 -9.67
C SER A 88 69.97 -16.84 -9.08
N ALA A 89 69.34 -17.68 -9.91
CA ALA A 89 68.65 -18.93 -9.54
C ALA A 89 69.52 -20.21 -9.58
N ARG A 90 69.07 -21.29 -8.89
CA ARG A 90 69.18 -22.75 -9.23
C ARG A 90 68.41 -23.59 -8.16
N ARG A 91 67.60 -24.63 -8.47
CA ARG A 91 67.86 -26.05 -8.89
C ARG A 91 68.44 -26.94 -7.74
N VAL A 92 68.13 -28.25 -7.56
CA VAL A 92 67.46 -29.27 -8.41
C VAL A 92 67.01 -30.58 -7.67
N ARG A 93 66.21 -31.44 -8.35
CA ARG A 93 65.87 -32.90 -8.13
C ARG A 93 64.87 -33.26 -7.00
N GLY A 94 64.02 -34.31 -7.16
CA GLY A 94 63.64 -35.06 -8.38
C GLY A 94 62.83 -36.36 -8.15
N GLY A 95 62.10 -36.82 -9.20
CA GLY A 95 61.76 -38.24 -9.54
C GLY A 95 60.80 -39.05 -8.63
N THR A 96 59.98 -40.01 -9.09
CA THR A 96 59.59 -40.57 -10.42
C THR A 96 58.09 -41.00 -10.35
N GLY A 97 57.30 -41.05 -11.43
CA GLY A 97 57.03 -42.22 -12.31
C GLY A 97 55.82 -43.08 -11.82
N ALA A 98 54.89 -43.63 -12.62
CA ALA A 98 54.61 -43.58 -14.07
C ALA A 98 53.11 -43.98 -14.36
N GLY A 99 52.67 -43.98 -15.63
CA GLY A 99 51.41 -44.57 -16.12
C GLY A 99 51.68 -45.60 -17.24
N PRO A 100 50.83 -45.80 -18.30
CA PRO A 100 49.47 -45.29 -18.55
C PRO A 100 48.46 -46.35 -19.14
N GLY A 101 47.21 -45.97 -19.49
CA GLY A 101 46.23 -46.88 -20.13
C GLY A 101 45.17 -46.21 -21.05
N ARG A 102 45.05 -46.73 -22.28
CA ARG A 102 44.14 -46.40 -23.41
C ARG A 102 42.70 -46.96 -23.21
N ALA A 103 41.62 -46.63 -23.95
CA ALA A 103 41.23 -45.53 -24.88
C ALA A 103 39.73 -45.69 -25.34
N ALA A 104 39.26 -44.79 -26.23
CA ALA A 104 38.15 -44.95 -27.22
C ALA A 104 36.73 -44.37 -26.95
N ARG A 105 35.90 -44.38 -28.02
CA ARG A 105 34.63 -43.65 -28.34
C ARG A 105 33.90 -44.42 -29.48
N PRO A 106 32.69 -44.08 -29.98
CA PRO A 106 31.46 -43.55 -29.34
C PRO A 106 30.12 -44.17 -29.90
N ALA A 107 28.98 -43.56 -29.53
CA ALA A 107 27.72 -43.39 -30.32
C ALA A 107 26.67 -44.53 -30.45
N HIS A 108 25.38 -44.17 -30.38
CA HIS A 108 24.45 -44.16 -31.54
C HIS A 108 23.11 -43.44 -31.28
N HIS A 109 22.40 -43.05 -32.35
CA HIS A 109 21.05 -42.43 -32.34
C HIS A 109 19.95 -43.40 -32.80
N ARG A 110 18.71 -43.22 -32.28
CA ARG A 110 17.36 -43.30 -32.92
C ARG A 110 16.32 -43.77 -31.89
N ARG A 111 14.99 -43.58 -32.00
CA ARG A 111 14.07 -42.56 -32.56
C ARG A 111 12.66 -43.18 -32.44
N VAL A 112 11.69 -42.46 -31.87
CA VAL A 112 10.23 -42.47 -32.18
C VAL A 112 9.49 -43.82 -32.32
N GLY A 113 8.45 -44.01 -31.49
CA GLY A 113 7.34 -44.95 -31.76
C GLY A 113 6.03 -44.50 -31.10
N ARG A 114 4.99 -44.25 -31.90
CA ARG A 114 3.58 -44.21 -31.46
C ARG A 114 2.96 -45.60 -31.75
N PRO A 115 1.89 -45.96 -31.04
CA PRO A 115 0.64 -46.18 -31.80
C PRO A 115 -0.57 -45.51 -31.16
N ALA A 116 -1.73 -45.63 -31.83
CA ALA A 116 -3.05 -45.30 -31.32
C ALA A 116 -4.02 -46.40 -31.74
N GLY A 117 -5.06 -46.69 -30.95
CA GLY A 117 -6.04 -47.73 -31.28
C GLY A 117 -7.08 -47.99 -30.20
N SER A 118 -8.35 -47.74 -30.56
CA SER A 118 -9.60 -48.35 -30.06
C SER A 118 -9.59 -49.33 -28.87
N GLY A 119 -10.47 -49.08 -27.89
CA GLY A 119 -10.95 -50.08 -26.91
C GLY A 119 -12.23 -49.59 -26.22
N ARG A 120 -13.29 -50.41 -26.17
CA ARG A 120 -14.66 -50.02 -25.75
C ARG A 120 -15.19 -50.95 -24.65
N THR A 121 -16.14 -50.47 -23.85
CA THR A 121 -16.94 -51.21 -22.83
C THR A 121 -16.26 -51.51 -21.49
N GLY A 122 -17.07 -51.81 -20.44
CA GLY A 122 -16.58 -52.19 -19.10
C GLY A 122 -17.33 -51.54 -17.92
N ARG A 123 -18.60 -51.86 -17.68
CA ARG A 123 -19.31 -51.49 -16.42
C ARG A 123 -18.91 -52.43 -15.27
N ARG A 124 -18.71 -51.90 -14.05
CA ARG A 124 -19.25 -52.45 -12.77
C ARG A 124 -18.99 -51.53 -11.56
N ARG A 125 -20.00 -51.34 -10.71
CA ARG A 125 -19.89 -51.05 -9.25
C ARG A 125 -20.17 -52.38 -8.51
N PRO A 126 -19.69 -52.55 -7.26
CA PRO A 126 -20.47 -52.21 -6.05
C PRO A 126 -19.76 -51.10 -5.22
N THR A 127 -20.34 -50.20 -4.42
CA THR A 127 -21.37 -50.26 -3.35
C THR A 127 -21.00 -51.12 -2.14
N GLY A 128 -20.68 -50.45 -1.03
CA GLY A 128 -20.45 -51.08 0.28
C GLY A 128 -20.29 -50.03 1.39
N HIS A 129 -21.34 -49.82 2.20
CA HIS A 129 -21.27 -49.04 3.43
C HIS A 129 -20.85 -49.93 4.61
N THR A 130 -20.08 -49.40 5.57
CA THR A 130 -20.24 -49.74 6.99
C THR A 130 -19.83 -48.57 7.89
N GLY A 131 -20.57 -48.38 8.98
CA GLY A 131 -20.32 -47.35 9.99
C GLY A 131 -19.30 -47.77 11.09
N PRO A 132 -19.04 -46.89 12.07
CA PRO A 132 -17.83 -46.96 12.88
C PRO A 132 -17.96 -47.82 14.15
N LYS A 133 -16.86 -48.47 14.55
CA LYS A 133 -16.70 -49.06 15.89
C LYS A 133 -15.94 -48.11 16.83
N ARG A 134 -16.65 -47.55 17.82
CA ARG A 134 -16.01 -46.99 19.02
C ARG A 134 -15.41 -48.11 19.88
N ARG A 135 -14.19 -47.93 20.39
CA ARG A 135 -13.75 -48.49 21.68
C ARG A 135 -12.90 -47.45 22.40
N GLY A 136 -13.21 -47.22 23.67
CA GLY A 136 -12.43 -46.34 24.54
C GLY A 136 -11.75 -47.15 25.64
N HIS A 137 -10.54 -46.78 26.01
CA HIS A 137 -9.84 -47.33 27.17
C HIS A 137 -9.21 -46.19 27.97
N GLY A 138 -9.92 -45.73 29.00
CA GLY A 138 -9.30 -44.94 30.05
C GLY A 138 -8.52 -45.86 31.00
N ARG A 139 -7.25 -45.54 31.28
CA ARG A 139 -6.54 -46.10 32.44
C ARG A 139 -5.90 -44.97 33.24
N ARG A 140 -6.20 -44.97 34.54
CA ARG A 140 -5.85 -43.95 35.52
C ARG A 140 -4.68 -44.47 36.35
N TRP A 141 -3.52 -43.83 36.29
CA TRP A 141 -2.36 -44.20 37.10
C TRP A 141 -2.05 -43.15 38.17
N ARG A 142 -1.61 -43.62 39.33
CA ARG A 142 -1.40 -42.80 40.53
C ARG A 142 0.02 -42.26 40.61
N ARG A 143 0.13 -41.10 41.26
CA ARG A 143 1.34 -40.42 41.70
C ARG A 143 2.11 -41.29 42.72
N ARG A 144 3.45 -41.37 42.59
CA ARG A 144 4.38 -41.56 43.71
C ARG A 144 5.61 -40.68 43.47
N GLU A 145 6.24 -40.26 44.55
CA GLU A 145 7.29 -39.23 44.56
C GLU A 145 8.68 -39.85 44.79
N ARG A 146 9.71 -39.20 44.26
CA ARG A 146 11.10 -39.30 44.74
C ARG A 146 11.75 -37.92 44.70
N THR A 147 12.58 -37.64 45.70
CA THR A 147 13.13 -36.30 45.99
C THR A 147 14.64 -36.25 45.79
N ALA A 148 15.09 -35.41 44.87
CA ALA A 148 16.43 -34.82 44.75
C ALA A 148 16.35 -33.73 43.65
N GLY A 149 17.05 -32.59 43.68
CA GLY A 149 17.89 -31.94 44.69
C GLY A 149 18.14 -30.50 44.20
N ARG A 150 18.37 -29.53 45.09
CA ARG A 150 18.38 -28.09 44.73
C ARG A 150 19.80 -27.56 44.47
N PRO A 151 20.03 -26.89 43.33
CA PRO A 151 20.89 -25.71 43.24
C PRO A 151 20.03 -24.41 43.20
N PRO A 152 20.64 -23.21 43.37
CA PRO A 152 19.91 -22.07 43.94
C PRO A 152 19.29 -21.07 42.95
N GLY A 153 18.18 -20.47 43.40
CA GLY A 153 18.02 -19.01 43.38
C GLY A 153 17.96 -18.27 42.05
N TYR A 154 16.82 -18.34 41.34
CA TYR A 154 16.37 -17.21 40.52
C TYR A 154 15.04 -16.68 41.04
N VAL A 155 15.03 -15.42 41.50
CA VAL A 155 13.89 -14.80 42.18
C VAL A 155 12.74 -14.58 41.19
N HIS A 156 11.53 -15.01 41.54
CA HIS A 156 10.32 -14.66 40.81
C HIS A 156 9.97 -13.19 41.00
N GLY A 157 10.60 -12.33 40.19
CA GLY A 157 10.13 -10.97 39.98
C GLY A 157 8.70 -11.00 39.45
N ARG A 158 7.74 -10.55 40.28
CA ARG A 158 6.33 -10.41 39.89
C ARG A 158 6.20 -9.31 38.84
N HIS A 159 6.45 -9.64 37.58
CA HIS A 159 6.05 -8.80 36.44
C HIS A 159 4.53 -8.80 36.33
N ALA A 160 3.89 -7.95 37.16
CA ALA A 160 2.50 -7.59 37.00
C ALA A 160 2.31 -7.12 35.56
N HIS A 161 1.40 -7.76 34.82
CA HIS A 161 1.01 -7.32 33.48
C HIS A 161 0.37 -5.93 33.58
N ARG A 162 1.19 -4.87 33.50
CA ARG A 162 0.74 -3.52 33.23
C ARG A 162 -0.06 -3.58 31.93
N ARG A 163 -1.39 -3.48 32.03
CA ARG A 163 -2.27 -3.36 30.88
C ARG A 163 -1.83 -2.11 30.12
N SER A 164 -1.19 -2.28 28.97
CA SER A 164 -0.78 -1.16 28.12
C SER A 164 -2.02 -0.37 27.73
N ALA A 165 -2.18 0.82 28.33
CA ALA A 165 -3.25 1.74 28.01
C ALA A 165 -3.31 1.96 26.49
N PRO A 166 -4.49 2.17 25.89
CA PRO A 166 -4.58 2.48 24.48
C PRO A 166 -3.73 3.73 24.17
N VAL A 167 -2.92 3.66 23.11
CA VAL A 167 -1.94 4.70 22.72
C VAL A 167 -2.64 5.88 22.02
N THR A 168 -3.84 6.19 22.50
CA THR A 168 -4.84 7.09 21.92
C THR A 168 -5.47 7.96 23.01
N ALA A 169 -4.66 8.37 24.01
CA ALA A 169 -4.96 9.57 24.77
C ALA A 169 -5.24 10.71 23.79
N ARG A 170 -6.37 11.42 23.97
CA ARG A 170 -6.72 12.57 23.12
C ARG A 170 -5.52 13.52 23.08
N HIS A 171 -5.06 13.85 21.88
CA HIS A 171 -3.85 14.65 21.72
C HIS A 171 -4.00 15.98 22.47
N PRO A 172 -3.16 16.26 23.49
CA PRO A 172 -3.37 17.41 24.37
C PRO A 172 -3.17 18.69 23.57
N ALA A 173 -4.14 19.59 23.66
CA ALA A 173 -4.12 20.87 22.95
C ALA A 173 -2.85 21.65 23.30
N GLY A 174 -2.09 22.06 22.29
CA GLY A 174 -0.82 22.80 22.44
C GLY A 174 0.45 21.98 22.19
N ARG A 175 0.43 20.64 22.21
CA ARG A 175 1.60 19.84 21.79
C ARG A 175 1.63 19.67 20.26
N ARG A 176 2.80 19.73 19.62
CA ARG A 176 2.96 19.31 18.21
C ARG A 176 2.87 17.77 18.10
N LEU A 177 2.32 17.29 17.00
CA LEU A 177 2.28 15.85 16.69
C LEU A 177 3.68 15.37 16.33
N ARG A 178 4.08 14.16 16.74
CA ARG A 178 5.40 13.59 16.46
C ARG A 178 5.25 12.43 15.49
N VAL A 179 5.91 12.47 14.34
CA VAL A 179 5.85 11.40 13.34
C VAL A 179 7.22 10.72 13.20
N ALA A 180 7.25 9.39 13.31
CA ALA A 180 8.44 8.59 13.05
C ALA A 180 8.53 8.21 11.58
N VAL A 181 9.47 8.82 10.86
CA VAL A 181 9.75 8.51 9.45
C VAL A 181 10.90 7.52 9.40
N ASP A 182 10.61 6.32 8.93
CA ASP A 182 11.62 5.37 8.47
C ASP A 182 12.27 5.94 7.21
N VAL A 183 13.56 6.30 7.30
CA VAL A 183 14.30 6.94 6.20
C VAL A 183 15.15 5.96 5.40
N ALA A 184 14.98 4.65 5.60
CA ALA A 184 15.62 3.61 4.81
C ALA A 184 14.58 2.74 4.11
N GLY A 185 15.04 1.76 3.32
CA GLY A 185 14.16 0.84 2.60
C GLY A 185 13.54 1.37 1.31
N ALA A 186 13.55 2.68 1.04
CA ALA A 186 13.11 3.24 -0.25
C ALA A 186 14.02 2.83 -1.42
N ASP A 187 13.44 2.58 -2.61
CA ASP A 187 14.15 2.26 -3.85
C ASP A 187 15.07 3.40 -4.32
N LEU A 188 14.67 4.65 -4.04
CA LEU A 188 15.43 5.86 -4.36
C LEU A 188 16.40 6.28 -3.23
N GLY A 189 16.56 5.44 -2.21
CA GLY A 189 17.42 5.69 -1.07
C GLY A 189 16.92 6.78 -0.11
N PRO A 190 17.75 7.17 0.88
CA PRO A 190 17.33 8.05 1.98
C PRO A 190 17.10 9.52 1.58
N ALA A 191 17.69 9.99 0.47
CA ALA A 191 17.69 11.40 0.09
C ALA A 191 16.28 12.03 -0.08
N PRO A 192 15.37 11.49 -0.91
CA PRO A 192 14.01 12.03 -1.01
C PRO A 192 13.23 11.90 0.31
N VAL A 193 13.45 10.82 1.08
CA VAL A 193 12.73 10.57 2.33
C VAL A 193 13.12 11.56 3.42
N VAL A 194 14.41 11.84 3.59
CA VAL A 194 14.89 12.90 4.50
C VAL A 194 14.40 14.27 4.04
N ALA A 195 14.45 14.58 2.74
CA ALA A 195 13.97 15.88 2.23
C ALA A 195 12.47 16.10 2.51
N GLY A 196 11.61 15.11 2.26
CA GLY A 196 10.18 15.19 2.54
C GLY A 196 9.86 15.26 4.03
N ALA A 197 10.60 14.51 4.85
CA ALA A 197 10.48 14.56 6.30
C ALA A 197 10.94 15.92 6.88
N LEU A 198 11.97 16.55 6.31
CA LEU A 198 12.40 17.90 6.68
C LEU A 198 11.39 18.97 6.27
N ALA A 199 10.72 18.83 5.12
CA ALA A 199 9.63 19.72 4.72
C ALA A 199 8.43 19.64 5.69
N ALA A 200 8.00 18.40 6.01
CA ALA A 200 6.90 18.16 6.94
C ALA A 200 7.16 18.71 8.37
N ALA A 201 8.42 18.88 8.76
CA ALA A 201 8.82 19.45 10.06
C ALA A 201 8.24 20.86 10.32
N ALA A 202 7.86 21.60 9.27
CA ALA A 202 7.14 22.86 9.38
C ALA A 202 5.78 22.72 10.11
N THR A 203 5.12 21.57 10.03
CA THR A 203 3.78 21.34 10.61
C THR A 203 3.75 20.35 11.78
N VAL A 204 4.69 19.40 11.82
CA VAL A 204 4.80 18.37 12.87
C VAL A 204 6.23 18.24 13.40
N ASP A 205 6.42 17.62 14.55
CA ASP A 205 7.74 17.18 15.02
C ASP A 205 8.11 15.88 14.30
N VAL A 206 9.37 15.74 13.88
CA VAL A 206 9.80 14.64 13.01
C VAL A 206 10.91 13.82 13.68
N THR A 207 10.72 12.51 13.70
CA THR A 207 11.72 11.55 14.15
C THR A 207 12.21 10.79 12.94
N LEU A 208 13.39 11.13 12.44
CA LEU A 208 14.08 10.37 11.39
C LEU A 208 14.64 9.09 12.04
N VAL A 209 14.33 7.92 11.46
CA VAL A 209 14.75 6.62 11.99
C VAL A 209 15.52 5.86 10.92
N GLY A 210 16.81 5.61 11.16
CA GLY A 210 17.68 4.91 10.21
C GLY A 210 19.16 4.96 10.60
N PRO A 211 20.06 4.40 9.77
CA PRO A 211 21.49 4.36 10.08
C PRO A 211 22.08 5.77 10.07
N ARG A 212 22.66 6.25 11.18
CA ARG A 212 23.22 7.61 11.29
C ARG A 212 24.16 8.02 10.15
N ALA A 213 24.96 7.08 9.63
CA ALA A 213 25.88 7.31 8.53
C ALA A 213 25.19 7.68 7.21
N LEU A 214 23.97 7.17 6.96
CA LEU A 214 23.18 7.50 5.78
C LEU A 214 22.43 8.84 5.94
N VAL A 215 21.98 9.14 7.16
CA VAL A 215 21.11 10.31 7.40
C VAL A 215 21.91 11.60 7.59
N ARG A 216 23.02 11.59 8.34
CA ARG A 216 23.74 12.83 8.68
C ARG A 216 24.22 13.64 7.46
N PRO A 217 24.72 13.05 6.36
CA PRO A 217 25.10 13.81 5.16
C PRO A 217 23.95 14.53 4.46
N LEU A 218 22.69 14.16 4.76
CA LEU A 218 21.47 14.73 4.18
C LEU A 218 20.83 15.83 5.07
N LEU A 219 21.43 16.12 6.23
CA LEU A 219 20.92 17.11 7.17
C LEU A 219 21.62 18.47 7.01
N PRO A 220 20.90 19.60 7.18
CA PRO A 220 21.52 20.92 7.28
C PRO A 220 22.65 20.93 8.33
N ALA A 221 23.84 21.38 7.94
CA ALA A 221 25.05 21.37 8.78
C ALA A 221 25.39 19.99 9.44
N GLY A 222 24.89 18.88 8.90
CA GLY A 222 25.14 17.53 9.45
C GLY A 222 24.42 17.20 10.76
N ALA A 223 23.41 18.01 11.14
CA ALA A 223 22.69 17.92 12.41
C ALA A 223 21.16 18.10 12.23
N PRO A 224 20.31 17.49 13.08
CA PRO A 224 18.85 17.70 13.00
C PRO A 224 18.48 19.16 13.32
N PRO A 225 17.69 19.84 12.47
CA PRO A 225 17.18 21.18 12.76
C PRO A 225 16.08 21.15 13.84
N PRO A 226 15.66 22.32 14.38
CA PRO A 226 14.57 22.41 15.36
C PRO A 226 13.30 21.69 14.90
N GLY A 227 12.63 20.99 15.83
CA GLY A 227 11.49 20.11 15.52
C GLY A 227 11.85 18.74 14.94
N VAL A 228 13.13 18.46 14.65
CA VAL A 228 13.61 17.19 14.08
C VAL A 228 14.57 16.49 15.05
N ARG A 229 14.44 15.16 15.19
CA ARG A 229 15.42 14.31 15.88
C ARG A 229 15.82 13.10 15.03
N LEU A 230 17.02 12.57 15.26
CA LEU A 230 17.54 11.37 14.59
C LEU A 230 17.72 10.22 15.59
N VAL A 231 16.98 9.12 15.37
CA VAL A 231 17.12 7.85 16.10
C VAL A 231 17.93 6.88 15.24
N ASP A 232 18.99 6.33 15.81
CA ASP A 232 19.85 5.38 15.11
C ASP A 232 19.20 3.98 15.03
N ALA A 233 19.14 3.44 13.83
CA ALA A 233 18.64 2.10 13.55
C ALA A 233 19.52 1.50 12.44
N PRO A 234 20.54 0.67 12.78
CA PRO A 234 21.60 0.29 11.83
C PRO A 234 21.17 -0.74 10.78
N ASP A 235 20.15 -1.55 11.04
CA ASP A 235 19.69 -2.54 10.06
C ASP A 235 18.71 -1.88 9.06
N VAL A 236 18.62 -2.42 7.84
CA VAL A 236 17.64 -1.98 6.82
C VAL A 236 16.98 -3.20 6.20
N VAL A 237 15.64 -3.24 6.21
CA VAL A 237 14.87 -4.19 5.38
C VAL A 237 14.78 -3.62 3.97
N GLY A 238 15.25 -4.37 2.98
CA GLY A 238 15.24 -3.96 1.58
C GLY A 238 13.94 -4.35 0.86
N MET A 239 13.66 -3.71 -0.27
CA MET A 239 12.46 -4.00 -1.08
C MET A 239 12.47 -5.44 -1.64
N ALA A 240 13.64 -6.00 -1.89
CA ALA A 240 13.82 -7.38 -2.37
C ALA A 240 13.99 -8.44 -1.24
N ASP A 241 13.93 -8.03 0.03
CA ASP A 241 13.95 -8.99 1.16
C ASP A 241 12.63 -9.77 1.23
N GLU A 242 12.69 -11.04 1.66
CA GLU A 242 11.48 -11.76 2.09
C GLU A 242 10.93 -11.10 3.37
N PRO A 243 9.69 -10.56 3.37
CA PRO A 243 9.18 -9.71 4.44
C PRO A 243 9.25 -10.32 5.84
N VAL A 244 8.94 -11.61 5.99
CA VAL A 244 8.79 -12.26 7.30
C VAL A 244 10.17 -12.54 7.90
N ALA A 245 11.04 -13.25 7.17
CA ALA A 245 12.38 -13.59 7.60
C ALA A 245 13.23 -12.33 7.88
N ALA A 246 13.19 -11.33 7.01
CA ALA A 246 13.98 -10.11 7.20
C ALA A 246 13.49 -9.29 8.41
N THR A 247 12.18 -9.19 8.65
CA THR A 247 11.65 -8.51 9.85
C THR A 247 12.04 -9.25 11.13
N TYR A 248 12.04 -10.58 11.13
CA TYR A 248 12.50 -11.34 12.30
C TYR A 248 14.02 -11.32 12.51
N ALA A 249 14.82 -11.27 11.44
CA ALA A 249 16.28 -11.18 11.56
C ALA A 249 16.75 -9.77 11.96
N LYS A 250 16.30 -8.74 11.24
CA LYS A 250 16.77 -7.35 11.34
C LYS A 250 16.06 -6.60 12.47
N ARG A 251 16.24 -7.07 13.71
CA ARG A 251 15.49 -6.61 14.90
C ARG A 251 15.76 -5.15 15.30
N ARG A 252 16.85 -4.54 14.81
CA ARG A 252 17.19 -3.12 14.98
C ARG A 252 16.95 -2.31 13.69
N SER A 253 16.15 -2.83 12.76
CA SER A 253 15.82 -2.13 11.52
C SER A 253 15.07 -0.83 11.75
N SER A 254 15.33 0.16 10.89
CA SER A 254 14.66 1.46 10.87
C SER A 254 13.13 1.34 11.01
N LEU A 255 12.54 0.45 10.21
CA LEU A 255 11.14 0.09 10.16
C LEU A 255 10.61 -0.46 11.51
N LEU A 256 11.32 -1.40 12.15
CA LEU A 256 10.95 -1.94 13.47
C LEU A 256 11.21 -0.98 14.64
N VAL A 257 12.14 -0.03 14.48
CA VAL A 257 12.43 1.03 15.46
C VAL A 257 11.40 2.15 15.36
N ALA A 258 10.98 2.56 14.16
CA ALA A 258 9.92 3.56 13.95
C ALA A 258 8.59 3.09 14.54
N ALA A 259 8.20 1.85 14.28
CA ALA A 259 7.05 1.21 14.93
C ALA A 259 7.22 1.10 16.47
N GLY A 260 8.47 0.94 16.94
CA GLY A 260 8.82 0.96 18.36
C GLY A 260 8.70 2.34 19.02
N GLU A 261 9.00 3.43 18.32
CA GLU A 261 8.82 4.80 18.82
C GLU A 261 7.34 5.13 19.05
N VAL A 262 6.46 4.67 18.16
CA VAL A 262 5.00 4.79 18.34
C VAL A 262 4.51 3.91 19.49
N ALA A 263 4.92 2.64 19.54
CA ALA A 263 4.55 1.72 20.62
C ALA A 263 4.99 2.22 22.03
N ALA A 264 6.09 2.97 22.10
CA ALA A 264 6.61 3.58 23.32
C ALA A 264 6.05 4.99 23.60
N GLY A 265 5.13 5.51 22.79
CA GLY A 265 4.56 6.86 22.96
C GLY A 265 5.57 7.99 22.75
N ARG A 266 6.71 7.74 22.09
CA ARG A 266 7.71 8.74 21.70
C ARG A 266 7.41 9.38 20.34
N ALA A 267 6.72 8.65 19.47
CA ALA A 267 6.01 9.17 18.32
C ALA A 267 4.49 8.94 18.50
N ASP A 268 3.68 9.71 17.77
CA ASP A 268 2.21 9.61 17.72
C ASP A 268 1.74 8.84 16.47
N ALA A 269 2.56 8.80 15.41
CA ALA A 269 2.37 8.02 14.19
C ALA A 269 3.71 7.61 13.56
N MET A 270 3.69 6.68 12.60
CA MET A 270 4.84 6.35 11.75
C MET A 270 4.52 6.43 10.25
N VAL A 271 5.55 6.67 9.45
CA VAL A 271 5.55 6.67 7.98
C VAL A 271 6.74 5.83 7.50
N THR A 272 6.56 4.97 6.49
CA THR A 272 7.65 4.23 5.84
C THR A 272 7.43 4.09 4.33
N PRO A 273 8.45 4.33 3.48
CA PRO A 273 8.46 3.96 2.07
C PRO A 273 9.01 2.53 1.83
N GLY A 274 9.33 1.79 2.89
CA GLY A 274 9.95 0.47 2.81
C GLY A 274 8.96 -0.66 2.49
N ASN A 275 9.48 -1.89 2.46
CA ASN A 275 8.76 -3.10 2.08
C ASN A 275 7.40 -3.23 2.80
N THR A 276 6.31 -3.19 2.03
CA THR A 276 4.92 -3.17 2.54
C THR A 276 4.61 -4.34 3.47
N GLY A 277 5.05 -5.55 3.13
CA GLY A 277 4.83 -6.74 3.97
C GLY A 277 5.58 -6.65 5.31
N ALA A 278 6.80 -6.11 5.28
CA ALA A 278 7.59 -5.88 6.49
C ALA A 278 6.97 -4.78 7.36
N ALA A 279 6.49 -3.69 6.75
CA ALA A 279 5.80 -2.59 7.43
C ALA A 279 4.52 -3.07 8.14
N VAL A 280 3.71 -3.89 7.45
CA VAL A 280 2.50 -4.53 8.03
C VAL A 280 2.86 -5.44 9.20
N LEU A 281 3.86 -6.30 9.04
CA LEU A 281 4.31 -7.21 10.10
C LEU A 281 4.90 -6.47 11.31
N ALA A 282 5.73 -5.45 11.09
CA ALA A 282 6.33 -4.65 12.16
C ALA A 282 5.28 -3.84 12.93
N ALA A 283 4.30 -3.25 12.24
CA ALA A 283 3.16 -2.58 12.88
C ALA A 283 2.34 -3.58 13.71
N ALA A 284 2.03 -4.76 13.17
CA ALA A 284 1.30 -5.81 13.89
C ALA A 284 2.08 -6.34 15.11
N VAL A 285 3.41 -6.45 15.04
CA VAL A 285 4.28 -6.94 16.13
C VAL A 285 4.57 -5.87 17.20
N ARG A 286 4.74 -4.60 16.83
CA ARG A 286 5.07 -3.51 17.79
C ARG A 286 3.85 -2.83 18.38
N LEU A 287 2.83 -2.54 17.56
CA LEU A 287 1.61 -1.82 17.98
C LEU A 287 0.53 -2.79 18.47
N GLY A 288 0.46 -3.97 17.84
CA GLY A 288 -0.63 -4.93 18.02
C GLY A 288 -1.86 -4.58 17.18
N ARG A 289 -2.70 -5.58 16.91
CA ARG A 289 -4.03 -5.42 16.28
C ARG A 289 -5.05 -4.84 17.25
N VAL A 290 -6.03 -4.12 16.72
CA VAL A 290 -7.23 -3.70 17.46
C VAL A 290 -8.03 -4.95 17.89
N PRO A 291 -8.52 -5.03 19.14
CA PRO A 291 -9.33 -6.16 19.58
C PRO A 291 -10.58 -6.37 18.71
N GLY A 292 -10.67 -7.53 18.07
CA GLY A 292 -11.75 -7.87 17.14
C GLY A 292 -11.40 -7.71 15.66
N VAL A 293 -10.25 -7.10 15.32
CA VAL A 293 -9.68 -7.14 13.97
C VAL A 293 -8.80 -8.38 13.82
N THR A 294 -9.13 -9.24 12.87
CA THR A 294 -8.35 -10.43 12.51
C THR A 294 -7.14 -10.04 11.69
N ASN A 295 -7.27 -9.21 10.65
CA ASN A 295 -6.14 -8.72 9.86
C ASN A 295 -6.19 -7.21 9.59
N PRO A 296 -5.03 -6.53 9.62
CA PRO A 296 -4.91 -5.16 9.10
C PRO A 296 -5.27 -5.10 7.61
N ALA A 297 -5.72 -3.93 7.17
CA ALA A 297 -5.94 -3.61 5.76
C ALA A 297 -5.23 -2.31 5.41
N LEU A 298 -4.56 -2.23 4.26
CA LEU A 298 -3.99 -0.99 3.77
C LEU A 298 -5.06 -0.24 2.98
N ALA A 299 -5.25 1.05 3.25
CA ALA A 299 -6.30 1.87 2.66
C ALA A 299 -5.75 3.19 2.11
N THR A 300 -6.13 3.56 0.88
CA THR A 300 -5.83 4.89 0.31
C THR A 300 -7.11 5.60 -0.14
N VAL A 301 -7.01 6.90 -0.39
CA VAL A 301 -8.07 7.71 -1.01
C VAL A 301 -7.72 7.91 -2.47
N LEU A 302 -8.62 7.50 -3.37
CA LEU A 302 -8.51 7.78 -4.80
C LEU A 302 -9.21 9.12 -5.09
N PRO A 303 -8.49 10.17 -5.54
CA PRO A 303 -9.15 11.38 -6.02
C PRO A 303 -9.89 11.10 -7.34
N VAL A 304 -11.20 11.30 -7.36
CA VAL A 304 -12.03 11.14 -8.56
C VAL A 304 -12.59 12.51 -9.01
N PRO A 305 -12.00 13.16 -10.03
CA PRO A 305 -12.45 14.46 -10.50
C PRO A 305 -13.92 14.47 -10.92
N GLY A 306 -14.70 15.39 -10.36
CA GLY A 306 -16.12 15.56 -10.65
C GLY A 306 -17.07 14.58 -9.94
N ALA A 307 -16.58 13.49 -9.34
CA ALA A 307 -17.41 12.47 -8.68
C ALA A 307 -17.20 12.37 -7.16
N GLY A 308 -16.09 12.91 -6.63
CA GLY A 308 -15.75 12.89 -5.21
C GLY A 308 -14.77 11.75 -4.86
N PRO A 309 -13.95 11.90 -3.80
CA PRO A 309 -12.93 10.90 -3.45
C PRO A 309 -13.52 9.58 -2.95
N THR A 310 -12.90 8.46 -3.33
CA THR A 310 -13.30 7.10 -2.93
C THR A 310 -12.18 6.43 -2.14
N VAL A 311 -12.47 5.87 -0.96
CA VAL A 311 -11.51 4.99 -0.24
C VAL A 311 -11.43 3.64 -0.93
N LEU A 312 -10.22 3.15 -1.24
CA LEU A 312 -9.97 1.78 -1.70
C LEU A 312 -9.18 1.01 -0.63
N LEU A 313 -9.67 -0.18 -0.25
CA LEU A 313 -8.97 -1.12 0.64
C LEU A 313 -9.47 -2.57 0.46
N ASP A 314 -8.71 -3.61 0.74
CA ASP A 314 -7.27 -3.62 1.00
C ASP A 314 -6.49 -3.35 -0.30
N ILE A 315 -5.42 -2.55 -0.24
CA ILE A 315 -4.51 -2.29 -1.38
C ILE A 315 -3.14 -2.98 -1.26
N GLY A 316 -2.98 -3.93 -0.34
CA GLY A 316 -1.79 -4.80 -0.33
C GLY A 316 -1.29 -5.28 1.03
N ALA A 317 -2.03 -5.12 2.12
CA ALA A 317 -1.66 -5.71 3.41
C ALA A 317 -1.80 -7.24 3.42
N THR A 318 -2.73 -7.78 2.63
CA THR A 318 -3.05 -9.21 2.52
C THR A 318 -3.19 -9.64 1.07
N ALA A 319 -2.43 -10.66 0.65
CA ALA A 319 -2.50 -11.16 -0.75
C ALA A 319 -3.85 -11.85 -1.06
N THR A 320 -4.52 -12.40 -0.06
CA THR A 320 -5.84 -13.05 -0.17
C THR A 320 -6.68 -12.74 1.07
N ALA A 321 -8.01 -12.79 0.91
CA ALA A 321 -8.96 -12.60 2.00
C ALA A 321 -10.00 -13.74 2.05
N VAL A 322 -10.51 -14.01 3.24
CA VAL A 322 -11.72 -14.83 3.47
C VAL A 322 -12.95 -13.91 3.64
N PRO A 323 -14.19 -14.43 3.50
CA PRO A 323 -15.40 -13.61 3.56
C PRO A 323 -15.49 -12.69 4.77
N GLU A 324 -15.08 -13.18 5.94
CA GLU A 324 -15.12 -12.45 7.20
C GLU A 324 -14.18 -11.25 7.21
N TRP A 325 -12.99 -11.36 6.60
CA TRP A 325 -12.04 -10.24 6.54
C TRP A 325 -12.58 -9.11 5.65
N LEU A 326 -13.30 -9.42 4.58
CA LEU A 326 -13.97 -8.40 3.77
C LEU A 326 -15.06 -7.64 4.56
N VAL A 327 -15.71 -8.29 5.54
CA VAL A 327 -16.62 -7.61 6.49
C VAL A 327 -15.84 -6.73 7.46
N GLU A 328 -14.69 -7.18 7.96
CA GLU A 328 -13.82 -6.36 8.81
C GLU A 328 -13.28 -5.14 8.04
N PHE A 329 -12.83 -5.34 6.80
CA PHE A 329 -12.31 -4.31 5.91
C PHE A 329 -13.39 -3.26 5.59
N ALA A 330 -14.64 -3.68 5.40
CA ALA A 330 -15.76 -2.75 5.25
C ALA A 330 -15.93 -1.83 6.48
N VAL A 331 -15.79 -2.36 7.70
CA VAL A 331 -15.84 -1.54 8.93
C VAL A 331 -14.63 -0.61 9.03
N LEU A 332 -13.42 -1.11 8.74
CA LEU A 332 -12.19 -0.30 8.74
C LEU A 332 -12.27 0.86 7.74
N GLY A 333 -12.67 0.58 6.51
CA GLY A 333 -12.81 1.58 5.43
C GLY A 333 -13.92 2.59 5.72
N ALA A 334 -15.02 2.16 6.35
CA ALA A 334 -16.07 3.08 6.80
C ALA A 334 -15.55 4.08 7.84
N GLU A 335 -14.83 3.63 8.88
CA GLU A 335 -14.24 4.55 9.87
C GLU A 335 -13.17 5.46 9.24
N TYR A 336 -12.36 4.95 8.30
CA TYR A 336 -11.38 5.75 7.58
C TYR A 336 -12.02 6.86 6.72
N ALA A 337 -13.10 6.54 5.99
CA ALA A 337 -13.90 7.53 5.26
C ALA A 337 -14.52 8.59 6.19
N ARG A 338 -14.98 8.21 7.39
CA ARG A 338 -15.46 9.19 8.39
C ARG A 338 -14.34 10.13 8.86
N CYS A 339 -13.11 9.62 8.95
CA CYS A 339 -11.96 10.37 9.46
C CYS A 339 -11.33 11.30 8.43
N ARG A 340 -11.16 10.84 7.19
CA ARG A 340 -10.46 11.58 6.12
C ARG A 340 -11.41 12.35 5.20
N LEU A 341 -12.62 11.84 4.96
CA LEU A 341 -13.60 12.45 4.06
C LEU A 341 -14.77 13.12 4.77
N GLY A 342 -14.83 13.04 6.11
CA GLY A 342 -15.89 13.65 6.94
C GLY A 342 -17.27 12.98 6.80
N LEU A 343 -17.37 11.82 6.14
CA LEU A 343 -18.64 11.20 5.79
C LEU A 343 -19.28 10.47 6.98
N GLU A 344 -20.45 10.91 7.45
CA GLU A 344 -21.15 10.21 8.55
C GLU A 344 -21.66 8.81 8.15
N ARG A 345 -22.11 8.66 6.89
CA ARG A 345 -22.76 7.44 6.38
C ARG A 345 -22.16 7.04 5.02
N PRO A 346 -20.89 6.60 4.98
CA PRO A 346 -20.23 6.21 3.74
C PRO A 346 -20.95 5.03 3.07
N ARG A 347 -21.06 5.09 1.75
CA ARG A 347 -21.58 4.05 0.86
C ARG A 347 -20.46 3.05 0.57
N ILE A 348 -20.69 1.79 0.91
CA ILE A 348 -19.67 0.73 0.89
C ILE A 348 -20.04 -0.28 -0.19
N GLY A 349 -19.18 -0.46 -1.20
CA GLY A 349 -19.34 -1.49 -2.23
C GLY A 349 -18.29 -2.59 -2.09
N LEU A 350 -18.67 -3.82 -2.45
CA LEU A 350 -17.73 -4.95 -2.55
C LEU A 350 -17.26 -5.10 -4.00
N LEU A 351 -15.97 -4.95 -4.27
CA LEU A 351 -15.42 -5.01 -5.62
C LEU A 351 -15.49 -6.42 -6.21
N SER A 352 -16.07 -6.53 -7.40
CA SER A 352 -16.38 -7.77 -8.09
C SER A 352 -16.34 -7.60 -9.62
N ASN A 353 -16.73 -8.64 -10.36
CA ASN A 353 -16.86 -8.63 -11.82
C ASN A 353 -18.33 -8.46 -12.28
N GLY A 354 -19.11 -7.69 -11.52
CA GLY A 354 -20.49 -7.32 -11.79
C GLY A 354 -21.25 -6.90 -10.53
N HIS A 355 -22.47 -6.38 -10.71
CA HIS A 355 -23.34 -5.94 -9.62
C HIS A 355 -24.17 -7.07 -9.00
N GLU A 356 -24.46 -8.11 -9.77
CA GLU A 356 -25.37 -9.19 -9.38
C GLU A 356 -24.78 -10.03 -8.24
N SER A 357 -25.57 -10.32 -7.22
CA SER A 357 -25.14 -11.05 -6.00
C SER A 357 -24.53 -12.44 -6.26
N VAL A 358 -24.85 -13.05 -7.40
CA VAL A 358 -24.33 -14.34 -7.88
C VAL A 358 -22.99 -14.26 -8.61
N LYS A 359 -22.49 -13.06 -8.91
CA LYS A 359 -21.16 -12.83 -9.51
C LYS A 359 -20.06 -12.75 -8.45
N GLY A 360 -18.82 -12.69 -8.91
CA GLY A 360 -17.62 -12.90 -8.11
C GLY A 360 -17.34 -14.38 -7.81
N GLY A 361 -16.10 -14.68 -7.43
CA GLY A 361 -15.73 -15.98 -6.86
C GLY A 361 -16.41 -16.22 -5.49
N PRO A 362 -16.36 -17.45 -4.93
CA PRO A 362 -17.07 -17.81 -3.69
C PRO A 362 -16.92 -16.77 -2.57
N VAL A 363 -15.67 -16.38 -2.28
CA VAL A 363 -15.31 -15.37 -1.29
C VAL A 363 -16.13 -14.07 -1.39
N ARG A 364 -16.42 -13.58 -2.61
CA ARG A 364 -17.20 -12.35 -2.81
C ARG A 364 -18.69 -12.56 -2.61
N ARG A 365 -19.24 -13.71 -3.00
CA ARG A 365 -20.66 -14.06 -2.80
C ARG A 365 -20.96 -14.27 -1.33
N ASP A 366 -20.08 -14.99 -0.64
CA ASP A 366 -20.20 -15.25 0.79
C ASP A 366 -20.03 -13.94 1.60
N ALA A 367 -19.07 -13.09 1.22
CA ALA A 367 -18.91 -11.76 1.81
C ALA A 367 -20.13 -10.86 1.55
N HIS A 368 -20.72 -10.89 0.35
CA HIS A 368 -21.93 -10.13 0.03
C HIS A 368 -23.11 -10.51 0.95
N LEU A 369 -23.30 -11.80 1.24
CA LEU A 369 -24.31 -12.26 2.19
C LEU A 369 -24.03 -11.78 3.62
N LEU A 370 -22.77 -11.81 4.07
CA LEU A 370 -22.37 -11.31 5.40
C LEU A 370 -22.48 -9.77 5.52
N LEU A 371 -22.28 -9.04 4.41
CA LEU A 371 -22.37 -7.58 4.32
C LEU A 371 -23.80 -7.06 4.18
N ALA A 372 -24.77 -7.91 3.82
CA ALA A 372 -26.16 -7.49 3.56
C ALA A 372 -26.83 -6.76 4.74
N ALA A 373 -26.42 -7.04 5.98
CA ALA A 373 -26.91 -6.39 7.20
C ALA A 373 -26.07 -5.17 7.65
N MET A 374 -25.04 -4.78 6.90
CA MET A 374 -24.13 -3.69 7.27
C MET A 374 -24.69 -2.31 6.85
N PRO A 375 -24.84 -1.34 7.77
CA PRO A 375 -25.25 0.01 7.42
C PRO A 375 -24.30 0.67 6.41
N GLY A 376 -24.86 1.17 5.30
CA GLY A 376 -24.11 1.79 4.22
C GLY A 376 -23.67 0.84 3.10
N TYR A 377 -23.86 -0.47 3.23
CA TYR A 377 -23.54 -1.41 2.15
C TYR A 377 -24.49 -1.24 0.95
N VAL A 378 -23.94 -1.13 -0.26
CA VAL A 378 -24.69 -0.92 -1.52
C VAL A 378 -24.62 -2.10 -2.51
N GLY A 379 -24.08 -3.25 -2.09
CA GLY A 379 -23.98 -4.46 -2.91
C GLY A 379 -22.60 -4.67 -3.56
N GLN A 380 -22.56 -5.49 -4.61
CA GLN A 380 -21.36 -5.66 -5.42
C GLN A 380 -21.20 -4.48 -6.40
N ILE A 381 -19.95 -4.10 -6.67
CA ILE A 381 -19.57 -3.01 -7.58
C ILE A 381 -18.50 -3.46 -8.57
N GLU A 382 -18.42 -2.79 -9.72
CA GLU A 382 -17.38 -2.97 -10.72
C GLU A 382 -16.31 -1.87 -10.62
N ALA A 383 -15.19 -2.06 -11.31
CA ALA A 383 -14.05 -1.12 -11.24
C ALA A 383 -14.41 0.33 -11.67
N TYR A 384 -15.40 0.51 -12.53
CA TYR A 384 -15.85 1.84 -12.96
C TYR A 384 -16.70 2.57 -11.90
N ASP A 385 -17.34 1.87 -10.95
CA ASP A 385 -18.09 2.51 -9.85
C ASP A 385 -17.16 3.22 -8.86
N VAL A 386 -15.97 2.63 -8.65
CA VAL A 386 -14.89 3.18 -7.79
C VAL A 386 -14.46 4.56 -8.28
N LEU A 387 -14.50 4.78 -9.60
CA LEU A 387 -14.20 6.05 -10.28
C LEU A 387 -15.47 6.76 -10.79
N GLY A 388 -16.65 6.33 -10.35
CA GLY A 388 -17.95 6.87 -10.77
C GLY A 388 -18.71 7.60 -9.65
N GLY A 389 -18.13 7.72 -8.45
CA GLY A 389 -18.76 8.37 -7.29
C GLY A 389 -19.99 7.63 -6.76
N ARG A 390 -20.20 6.37 -7.16
CA ARG A 390 -21.32 5.53 -6.68
C ARG A 390 -21.11 5.07 -5.23
N VAL A 391 -19.87 4.92 -4.83
CA VAL A 391 -19.42 4.51 -3.49
C VAL A 391 -18.44 5.50 -2.91
N ASP A 392 -18.36 5.52 -1.58
CA ASP A 392 -17.36 6.27 -0.82
C ASP A 392 -16.24 5.33 -0.30
N VAL A 393 -16.52 4.02 -0.24
CA VAL A 393 -15.60 2.95 0.15
C VAL A 393 -15.76 1.77 -0.80
N ALA A 394 -14.68 1.34 -1.43
CA ALA A 394 -14.57 0.14 -2.26
C ALA A 394 -13.74 -0.93 -1.53
N VAL A 395 -14.36 -2.07 -1.23
CA VAL A 395 -13.79 -3.16 -0.41
C VAL A 395 -13.34 -4.32 -1.29
N THR A 396 -12.11 -4.81 -1.08
CA THR A 396 -11.50 -5.89 -1.86
C THR A 396 -10.37 -6.60 -1.11
N ASP A 397 -9.81 -7.66 -1.69
CA ASP A 397 -8.56 -8.29 -1.23
C ASP A 397 -7.33 -7.55 -1.77
N GLY A 398 -6.23 -7.56 -1.02
CA GLY A 398 -5.04 -6.76 -1.33
C GLY A 398 -4.37 -7.09 -2.66
N PHE A 399 -4.48 -8.32 -3.20
CA PHE A 399 -4.02 -8.60 -4.57
C PHE A 399 -4.85 -7.85 -5.60
N THR A 400 -6.18 -7.93 -5.50
CA THR A 400 -7.10 -7.24 -6.42
C THR A 400 -6.97 -5.72 -6.28
N GLY A 401 -6.82 -5.22 -5.04
CA GLY A 401 -6.68 -3.79 -4.75
C GLY A 401 -5.34 -3.18 -5.15
N ASP A 402 -4.22 -3.90 -4.94
CA ASP A 402 -2.88 -3.47 -5.39
C ASP A 402 -2.82 -3.34 -6.92
N VAL A 403 -3.36 -4.32 -7.64
CA VAL A 403 -3.48 -4.28 -9.10
C VAL A 403 -4.40 -3.13 -9.55
N ALA A 404 -5.54 -2.93 -8.89
CA ALA A 404 -6.46 -1.83 -9.22
C ALA A 404 -5.83 -0.45 -8.99
N LEU A 405 -5.11 -0.26 -7.87
CA LEU A 405 -4.41 0.98 -7.54
C LEU A 405 -3.32 1.29 -8.56
N LYS A 406 -2.41 0.34 -8.82
CA LYS A 406 -1.31 0.53 -9.79
C LYS A 406 -1.82 0.79 -11.21
N MET A 407 -2.92 0.16 -11.61
CA MET A 407 -3.57 0.44 -12.90
C MET A 407 -4.20 1.84 -12.93
N TYR A 408 -4.84 2.29 -11.83
CA TYR A 408 -5.36 3.65 -11.68
C TYR A 408 -4.24 4.71 -11.77
N GLU A 409 -3.18 4.57 -10.96
CA GLU A 409 -2.01 5.46 -10.94
C GLU A 409 -1.42 5.64 -12.34
N ARG A 410 -1.12 4.54 -13.04
CA ARG A 410 -0.47 4.58 -14.36
C ARG A 410 -1.40 5.06 -15.47
N THR A 411 -2.70 4.77 -15.39
CA THR A 411 -3.69 5.30 -16.34
C THR A 411 -3.86 6.82 -16.17
N LEU A 412 -3.81 7.30 -14.93
CA LEU A 412 -3.93 8.71 -14.59
C LEU A 412 -2.67 9.50 -15.01
N ASP A 413 -1.47 9.00 -14.71
CA ASP A 413 -0.19 9.51 -15.22
C ASP A 413 -0.22 9.66 -16.75
N ALA A 414 -0.62 8.60 -17.46
CA ALA A 414 -0.65 8.57 -18.92
C ALA A 414 -1.69 9.55 -19.50
N THR A 415 -2.88 9.64 -18.89
CA THR A 415 -3.95 10.53 -19.34
C THR A 415 -3.60 12.00 -19.10
N VAL A 416 -2.99 12.32 -17.95
CA VAL A 416 -2.44 13.66 -17.67
C VAL A 416 -1.30 13.98 -18.63
N GLY A 417 -0.41 13.03 -18.93
CA GLY A 417 0.65 13.19 -19.94
C GLY A 417 0.07 13.56 -21.32
N LEU A 418 -0.83 12.74 -21.85
CA LEU A 418 -1.50 12.96 -23.14
C LEU A 418 -2.24 14.30 -23.20
N ALA A 419 -2.94 14.69 -22.14
CA ALA A 419 -3.62 15.99 -22.07
C ALA A 419 -2.63 17.17 -22.10
N LEU A 420 -1.52 17.07 -21.36
CA LEU A 420 -0.49 18.10 -21.35
C LEU A 420 0.26 18.19 -22.69
N ASP A 421 0.47 17.08 -23.39
CA ASP A 421 1.09 17.01 -24.71
C ASP A 421 0.16 17.50 -25.84
N ALA A 422 -1.14 17.21 -25.76
CA ALA A 422 -2.14 17.82 -26.64
C ALA A 422 -2.13 19.36 -26.51
N VAL A 423 -2.14 19.88 -25.28
CA VAL A 423 -2.06 21.34 -25.05
C VAL A 423 -0.73 21.94 -25.52
N ARG A 424 0.39 21.19 -25.46
CA ARG A 424 1.66 21.62 -26.07
C ARG A 424 1.58 21.67 -27.60
N ALA A 425 0.92 20.71 -28.24
CA ALA A 425 0.78 20.65 -29.69
C ALA A 425 -0.17 21.73 -30.26
N PHE A 426 -1.25 22.05 -29.55
CA PHE A 426 -2.25 23.03 -29.98
C PHE A 426 -1.96 24.48 -29.52
N SER A 427 -0.91 24.73 -28.73
CA SER A 427 -0.55 26.07 -28.25
C SER A 427 0.71 26.61 -28.94
N PRO A 428 0.60 27.29 -30.10
CA PRO A 428 1.70 28.09 -30.62
C PRO A 428 2.06 29.22 -29.64
N ILE A 429 3.33 29.65 -29.68
CA ILE A 429 3.86 30.92 -29.12
C ILE A 429 4.00 31.01 -27.58
N GLY A 430 5.04 31.74 -27.13
CA GLY A 430 5.03 32.49 -25.87
C GLY A 430 5.66 31.83 -24.63
N ALA A 431 6.47 32.59 -23.89
CA ALA A 431 6.95 32.20 -22.56
C ALA A 431 5.82 32.19 -21.52
N LEU A 432 4.89 33.15 -21.61
CA LEU A 432 3.74 33.28 -20.70
C LEU A 432 2.77 32.09 -20.79
N ALA A 433 2.54 31.56 -22.01
CA ALA A 433 1.76 30.34 -22.21
C ALA A 433 2.43 29.13 -21.54
N ARG A 434 3.76 29.00 -21.69
CA ARG A 434 4.55 27.96 -21.00
C ARG A 434 4.49 28.10 -19.48
N GLU A 435 4.43 29.31 -18.92
CA GLU A 435 4.27 29.49 -17.47
C GLU A 435 2.87 29.10 -16.99
N ARG A 436 1.80 29.57 -17.66
CA ARG A 436 0.42 29.14 -17.36
C ARG A 436 0.28 27.62 -17.43
N GLN A 437 0.84 26.99 -18.46
CA GLN A 437 0.83 25.53 -18.60
C GLN A 437 1.63 24.82 -17.49
N ARG A 438 2.75 25.38 -17.03
CA ARG A 438 3.49 24.87 -15.86
C ARG A 438 2.67 25.00 -14.56
N ARG A 439 1.91 26.09 -14.38
CA ARG A 439 1.01 26.28 -13.22
C ARG A 439 -0.13 25.25 -13.23
N VAL A 440 -0.78 25.02 -14.38
CA VAL A 440 -1.81 23.98 -14.54
C VAL A 440 -1.23 22.57 -14.31
N THR A 441 -0.10 22.25 -14.93
CA THR A 441 0.63 20.98 -14.71
C THR A 441 0.91 20.72 -13.23
N ARG A 442 1.39 21.75 -12.52
CA ARG A 442 1.68 21.66 -11.08
C ARG A 442 0.41 21.44 -10.26
N ALA A 443 -0.64 22.23 -10.50
CA ALA A 443 -1.89 22.15 -9.76
C ALA A 443 -2.58 20.78 -9.88
N VAL A 444 -2.59 20.20 -11.10
CA VAL A 444 -3.08 18.83 -11.33
C VAL A 444 -2.24 17.84 -10.54
N ARG A 445 -0.90 17.87 -10.67
CA ARG A 445 -0.02 16.91 -9.98
C ARG A 445 -0.06 17.03 -8.45
N SER A 446 -0.14 18.23 -7.89
CA SER A 446 -0.25 18.42 -6.43
C SER A 446 -1.56 17.88 -5.86
N GLY A 447 -2.66 17.91 -6.62
CA GLY A 447 -3.92 17.31 -6.22
C GLY A 447 -3.91 15.77 -6.20
N LEU A 448 -2.96 15.15 -6.92
CA LEU A 448 -2.78 13.70 -6.96
C LEU A 448 -1.75 13.21 -5.92
N ALA A 449 -0.64 13.94 -5.77
CA ALA A 449 0.40 13.63 -4.78
C ALA A 449 -0.08 13.77 -3.31
N ALA A 450 -1.20 14.45 -3.07
CA ALA A 450 -1.80 14.60 -1.74
C ALA A 450 -2.20 13.25 -1.08
N GLU A 451 -2.39 12.18 -1.86
CA GLU A 451 -2.81 10.86 -1.40
C GLU A 451 -1.75 9.76 -1.64
N ALA A 452 -0.47 10.14 -1.73
CA ALA A 452 0.66 9.27 -2.12
C ALA A 452 1.10 8.23 -1.06
N GLY A 453 0.23 7.87 -0.10
CA GLY A 453 0.52 6.88 0.93
C GLY A 453 -0.74 6.23 1.51
N GLY A 454 -0.70 4.90 1.69
CA GLY A 454 -1.80 4.13 2.26
C GLY A 454 -1.73 4.07 3.79
N ALA A 455 -2.84 4.33 4.48
CA ALA A 455 -2.95 4.15 5.92
C ALA A 455 -3.22 2.68 6.27
N LEU A 456 -2.42 2.10 7.16
CA LEU A 456 -2.60 0.74 7.64
C LEU A 456 -3.64 0.71 8.77
N LEU A 457 -4.83 0.24 8.46
CA LEU A 457 -5.98 0.19 9.36
C LEU A 457 -5.96 -1.09 10.22
N GLY A 458 -6.53 -1.02 11.42
CA GLY A 458 -6.72 -2.19 12.29
C GLY A 458 -5.55 -2.51 13.24
N VAL A 459 -4.50 -1.69 13.27
CA VAL A 459 -3.44 -1.69 14.30
C VAL A 459 -3.66 -0.59 15.34
N ARG A 460 -3.09 -0.75 16.55
CA ARG A 460 -3.31 0.15 17.71
C ARG A 460 -2.42 1.40 17.72
N GLY A 461 -2.12 1.93 16.54
CA GLY A 461 -1.34 3.15 16.30
C GLY A 461 -1.41 3.50 14.82
N VAL A 462 -1.07 4.73 14.45
CA VAL A 462 -1.11 5.15 13.03
C VAL A 462 0.18 4.76 12.33
N CYS A 463 0.06 4.03 11.23
CA CYS A 463 1.13 3.70 10.29
C CYS A 463 0.67 4.05 8.87
N VAL A 464 1.49 4.75 8.10
CA VAL A 464 1.27 5.06 6.68
C VAL A 464 2.43 4.48 5.87
N ILE A 465 2.11 3.84 4.74
CA ILE A 465 3.07 3.20 3.84
C ILE A 465 3.07 3.96 2.51
N CYS A 466 4.22 4.53 2.14
CA CYS A 466 4.42 5.21 0.86
C CYS A 466 4.80 4.20 -0.24
N HIS A 467 4.80 4.62 -1.51
CA HIS A 467 5.42 3.82 -2.57
C HIS A 467 6.95 3.75 -2.41
N GLY A 468 7.58 2.64 -2.81
CA GLY A 468 9.04 2.48 -2.70
C GLY A 468 9.86 3.54 -3.45
N THR A 469 9.31 4.09 -4.54
CA THR A 469 9.90 5.18 -5.33
C THR A 469 9.41 6.58 -4.92
N ALA A 470 8.94 6.75 -3.68
CA ALA A 470 8.40 8.01 -3.18
C ALA A 470 9.41 9.17 -3.26
N GLN A 471 8.94 10.31 -3.76
CA GLN A 471 9.64 11.59 -3.74
C GLN A 471 9.46 12.30 -2.40
N ALA A 472 10.19 13.42 -2.22
CA ALA A 472 10.04 14.27 -1.04
C ALA A 472 8.59 14.73 -0.81
N ALA A 473 7.87 15.13 -1.87
CA ALA A 473 6.47 15.54 -1.77
C ALA A 473 5.53 14.40 -1.34
N ASP A 474 5.80 13.18 -1.77
CA ASP A 474 4.97 12.00 -1.44
C ASP A 474 5.15 11.60 0.03
N VAL A 475 6.37 11.74 0.55
CA VAL A 475 6.70 11.53 1.97
C VAL A 475 6.14 12.66 2.84
N GLU A 476 6.21 13.91 2.40
CA GLU A 476 5.58 15.05 3.07
C GLU A 476 4.06 14.88 3.18
N ALA A 477 3.40 14.53 2.06
CA ALA A 477 1.97 14.23 2.03
C ALA A 477 1.62 13.05 2.96
N SER A 478 2.40 11.97 2.95
CA SER A 478 2.19 10.80 3.81
C SER A 478 2.34 11.12 5.30
N VAL A 479 3.24 12.04 5.67
CA VAL A 479 3.32 12.59 7.05
C VAL A 479 2.09 13.43 7.38
N GLY A 480 1.53 14.16 6.41
CA GLY A 480 0.24 14.84 6.51
C GLY A 480 -0.92 13.87 6.80
N ILE A 481 -1.06 12.81 5.99
CA ILE A 481 -2.06 11.74 6.16
C ILE A 481 -1.93 11.11 7.56
N ALA A 482 -0.71 10.80 7.98
CA ALA A 482 -0.44 10.24 9.31
C ALA A 482 -0.89 11.19 10.44
N ALA A 483 -0.56 12.48 10.32
CA ALA A 483 -0.99 13.50 11.29
C ALA A 483 -2.52 13.65 11.36
N GLU A 484 -3.23 13.58 10.23
CA GLU A 484 -4.69 13.63 10.18
C GLU A 484 -5.35 12.39 10.78
N CYS A 485 -4.80 11.20 10.56
CA CYS A 485 -5.27 9.97 11.19
C CYS A 485 -5.18 10.03 12.72
N VAL A 486 -4.15 10.72 13.27
CA VAL A 486 -4.07 10.99 14.72
C VAL A 486 -5.08 12.07 15.13
N ARG A 487 -5.14 13.22 14.44
CA ARG A 487 -6.07 14.33 14.76
C ARG A 487 -7.55 13.90 14.78
N SER A 488 -7.95 13.07 13.82
CA SER A 488 -9.32 12.54 13.69
C SER A 488 -9.67 11.45 14.72
N GLY A 489 -8.66 10.88 15.40
CA GLY A 489 -8.83 9.80 16.37
C GLY A 489 -9.11 8.43 15.75
N LEU A 490 -8.62 8.18 14.53
CA LEU A 490 -8.92 7.00 13.71
C LEU A 490 -8.87 5.68 14.48
N VAL A 491 -7.75 5.41 15.17
CA VAL A 491 -7.54 4.17 15.94
C VAL A 491 -8.60 3.98 17.03
N GLY A 492 -8.96 5.05 17.76
CA GLY A 492 -10.00 4.99 18.80
C GLY A 492 -11.41 4.80 18.25
N ARG A 493 -11.70 5.31 17.04
CA ARG A 493 -12.96 5.06 16.33
C ARG A 493 -13.07 3.60 15.88
N VAL A 494 -11.97 3.05 15.35
CA VAL A 494 -11.88 1.63 14.98
C VAL A 494 -12.02 0.71 16.21
N GLU A 495 -11.32 1.00 17.31
CA GLU A 495 -11.50 0.27 18.59
C GLU A 495 -12.97 0.31 19.06
N ALA A 496 -13.66 1.45 18.95
CA ALA A 496 -15.07 1.58 19.31
C ALA A 496 -16.02 0.81 18.37
N ALA A 497 -15.80 0.87 17.06
CA ALA A 497 -16.62 0.20 16.04
C ALA A 497 -16.57 -1.33 16.17
N PHE A 498 -15.38 -1.88 16.40
CA PHE A 498 -15.21 -3.32 16.61
C PHE A 498 -15.73 -3.79 17.98
N ALA A 499 -15.60 -2.96 19.03
CA ALA A 499 -16.23 -3.23 20.33
C ALA A 499 -17.76 -3.26 20.24
N ALA A 500 -18.38 -2.32 19.53
CA ALA A 500 -19.83 -2.28 19.31
C ALA A 500 -20.32 -3.48 18.48
N SER A 501 -19.61 -3.83 17.40
CA SER A 501 -19.91 -4.98 16.55
C SER A 501 -19.80 -6.32 17.30
N SER A 502 -18.78 -6.45 18.16
CA SER A 502 -18.60 -7.61 19.04
C SER A 502 -19.75 -7.79 20.04
N ARG A 503 -20.31 -6.69 20.57
CA ARG A 503 -21.50 -6.75 21.44
C ARG A 503 -22.72 -7.25 20.66
N ARG A 504 -22.97 -6.73 19.44
CA ARG A 504 -24.07 -7.19 18.57
C ARG A 504 -23.97 -8.70 18.27
N ARG A 505 -22.78 -9.20 17.89
CA ARG A 505 -22.56 -10.64 17.66
C ARG A 505 -22.75 -11.53 18.91
N ARG A 506 -22.65 -10.99 20.12
CA ARG A 506 -23.00 -11.72 21.36
C ARG A 506 -24.50 -11.75 21.62
N VAL A 507 -25.22 -10.66 21.37
CA VAL A 507 -26.68 -10.56 21.60
C VAL A 507 -27.50 -11.36 20.58
N VAL A 508 -27.02 -11.44 19.33
CA VAL A 508 -27.70 -12.20 18.25
C VAL A 508 -27.42 -13.71 18.31
N ARG A 509 -26.53 -14.16 19.19
CA ARG A 509 -26.31 -15.60 19.41
C ARG A 509 -27.42 -16.12 20.34
N PRO A 510 -28.27 -17.07 19.93
CA PRO A 510 -29.24 -17.66 20.84
C PRO A 510 -28.50 -18.29 22.02
N ALA A 511 -29.17 -18.35 23.18
CA ALA A 511 -28.70 -19.16 24.29
C ALA A 511 -28.44 -20.59 23.79
N ARG A 512 -27.38 -21.24 24.31
CA ARG A 512 -27.18 -22.65 24.04
C ARG A 512 -28.38 -23.40 24.64
N VAL A 513 -29.10 -24.12 23.78
CA VAL A 513 -29.91 -25.23 24.26
C VAL A 513 -28.90 -26.31 24.60
N ASP A 514 -28.63 -26.46 25.90
CA ASP A 514 -27.86 -27.59 26.40
C ASP A 514 -28.75 -28.86 26.27
N HIS A 515 -28.15 -29.92 25.74
CA HIS A 515 -28.78 -31.23 25.44
C HIS A 515 -27.93 -32.34 26.08
#